data_AF-A0A5M3XV48-F1
#
_entry.id   AF-A0A5M3XV48-F1
#
_cell.length_a   1.000
_cell.length_b   1.000
_cell.length_c   1.000
_cell.angle_alpha   90.00
_cell.angle_beta   90.00
_cell.angle_gamma   90.00
#
_symmetry.space_group_name_H-M   'P 1'
#
loop_
_entity.id
_entity.type
_entity.pdbx_description
1 polymer ?
#
loop_
_entity_poly.entity_id
_entity_poly.type
_entity_poly.pdbx_seq_one_letter_code
_entity_poly.pdbx_strand_id
1 'polypeptide(L)'
;MAGNIHQSPAGSRAAELRPLWEALTRRYPDVALGMDGVLRVRLYRRVLEIRDGMLSLTSVAPPPTSENPGEVAAWVTSSLEAARSGQGTGPAFGIIPGPDFAGDIERETAWLRQVAAAYKLVGRKRTVTPVA
;
A
#
# COMPACT_ATOMS: atom_id res chain seq x y z
N MET A 1 22.52 10.04 -23.53
CA MET A 1 22.35 11.04 -22.46
C MET A 1 21.66 10.35 -21.29
N ALA A 2 22.39 10.02 -20.23
CA ALA A 2 21.85 9.32 -19.06
C ALA A 2 21.20 10.36 -18.14
N GLY A 3 19.86 10.30 -18.02
CA GLY A 3 19.12 11.13 -17.08
C GLY A 3 19.45 10.69 -15.65
N ASN A 4 20.03 11.61 -14.88
CA ASN A 4 20.21 11.47 -13.44
C ASN A 4 18.83 11.43 -12.76
N ILE A 5 18.26 10.23 -12.63
CA ILE A 5 17.15 9.97 -11.71
C ILE A 5 17.69 10.07 -10.30
N HIS A 6 17.53 11.23 -9.67
CA HIS A 6 17.78 11.39 -8.23
C HIS A 6 16.88 10.43 -7.45
N GLN A 7 17.43 9.30 -7.03
CA GLN A 7 16.76 8.40 -6.10
C GLN A 7 16.56 9.12 -4.77
N SER A 8 15.32 9.27 -4.34
CA SER A 8 15.01 9.93 -3.06
C SER A 8 15.64 9.14 -1.89
N PRO A 9 16.15 9.81 -0.82
CA PRO A 9 16.68 9.14 0.34
C PRO A 9 15.67 8.17 0.96
N ALA A 10 16.14 7.08 1.59
CA ALA A 10 15.27 6.05 2.17
C ALA A 10 14.26 6.62 3.19
N GLY A 11 14.64 7.66 3.94
CA GLY A 11 13.74 8.36 4.86
C GLY A 11 12.56 9.04 4.17
N SER A 12 12.80 9.73 3.04
CA SER A 12 11.73 10.35 2.24
C SER A 12 10.77 9.29 1.70
N ARG A 13 11.33 8.21 1.14
CA ARG A 13 10.53 7.10 0.59
C ARG A 13 9.66 6.45 1.67
N ALA A 14 10.21 6.20 2.86
CA ALA A 14 9.45 5.64 3.97
C ALA A 14 8.31 6.59 4.41
N ALA A 15 8.57 7.90 4.46
CA ALA A 15 7.57 8.90 4.82
C ALA A 15 6.44 8.98 3.78
N GLU A 16 6.74 8.81 2.50
CA GLU A 16 5.75 8.82 1.42
C GLU A 16 4.83 7.59 1.45
N LEU A 17 5.35 6.43 1.87
CA LEU A 17 4.57 5.20 2.06
C LEU A 17 3.70 5.22 3.32
N ARG A 18 3.99 6.10 4.29
CA ARG A 18 3.37 6.11 5.62
C ARG A 18 1.84 6.12 5.61
N PRO A 19 1.13 6.94 4.81
CA PRO A 19 -0.34 6.98 4.86
C PRO A 19 -0.99 5.64 4.50
N LEU A 20 -0.45 4.94 3.50
CA LEU A 20 -0.93 3.63 3.09
C LEU A 20 -0.59 2.57 4.14
N TRP A 21 0.66 2.58 4.62
CA TRP A 21 1.13 1.68 5.67
C TRP A 21 0.32 1.79 6.96
N GLU A 22 0.05 3.00 7.46
CA GLU A 22 -0.74 3.23 8.67
C GLU A 22 -2.18 2.73 8.51
N ALA A 23 -2.78 2.91 7.34
CA ALA A 23 -4.15 2.46 7.09
C ALA A 23 -4.27 0.93 7.13
N LEU A 24 -3.32 0.23 6.50
CA LEU A 24 -3.27 -1.23 6.48
C LEU A 24 -2.93 -1.81 7.85
N THR A 25 -1.85 -1.36 8.48
CA THR A 25 -1.41 -1.87 9.80
C THR A 25 -2.36 -1.53 10.93
N ARG A 26 -3.13 -0.43 10.83
CA ARG A 26 -4.23 -0.18 11.77
C ARG A 26 -5.36 -1.19 11.65
N ARG A 27 -5.65 -1.66 10.43
CA ARG A 27 -6.72 -2.66 10.20
C ARG A 27 -6.25 -4.08 10.51
N TYR A 28 -5.00 -4.38 10.21
CA TYR A 28 -4.34 -5.68 10.34
C TYR A 28 -3.06 -5.49 11.16
N PRO A 29 -3.17 -5.38 12.50
CA PRO A 29 -2.01 -5.10 13.36
C PRO A 29 -0.99 -6.25 13.39
N ASP A 30 -1.44 -7.47 13.06
CA ASP A 30 -0.63 -8.68 12.94
C ASP A 30 0.39 -8.62 11.80
N VAL A 31 0.14 -7.81 10.75
CA VAL A 31 1.14 -7.60 9.69
C VAL A 31 2.25 -6.63 10.10
N ALA A 32 2.10 -5.88 11.19
CA ALA A 32 3.11 -4.93 11.65
C ALA A 32 4.21 -5.65 12.44
N LEU A 33 5.41 -5.72 11.89
CA LEU A 33 6.48 -6.55 12.44
C LEU A 33 7.30 -5.86 13.53
N GLY A 34 7.10 -4.55 13.79
CA GLY A 34 7.52 -3.88 15.02
C GLY A 34 9.02 -3.85 15.38
N MET A 35 9.94 -3.89 14.40
CA MET A 35 11.39 -3.95 14.69
C MET A 35 12.14 -2.63 14.44
N ASP A 36 13.21 -2.46 15.23
CA ASP A 36 14.22 -1.42 15.06
C ASP A 36 15.26 -1.76 13.99
N GLY A 37 15.86 -0.74 13.38
CA GLY A 37 16.91 -0.91 12.37
C GLY A 37 17.24 0.37 11.63
N VAL A 38 18.27 0.35 10.77
CA VAL A 38 18.64 1.50 9.93
C VAL A 38 17.52 1.86 8.94
N LEU A 39 17.49 3.11 8.44
CA LEU A 39 16.43 3.62 7.58
C LEU A 39 16.08 2.72 6.39
N ARG A 40 17.09 2.12 5.74
CA ARG A 40 16.88 1.20 4.61
C ARG A 40 16.13 -0.07 5.01
N VAL A 41 16.45 -0.64 6.16
CA VAL A 41 15.76 -1.84 6.69
C VAL A 41 14.31 -1.51 7.03
N ARG A 42 14.07 -0.34 7.66
CA ARG A 42 12.70 0.13 7.94
C ARG A 42 11.89 0.35 6.66
N LEU A 43 12.51 0.84 5.59
CA LEU A 43 11.85 1.00 4.29
C LEU A 43 11.41 -0.35 3.72
N TYR A 44 12.31 -1.33 3.63
CA TYR A 44 11.99 -2.63 3.05
C TYR A 44 10.96 -3.40 3.87
N ARG A 45 11.03 -3.28 5.19
CA ARG A 45 9.98 -3.77 6.07
C ARG A 45 8.64 -3.14 5.77
N ARG A 46 8.58 -1.82 5.68
CA ARG A 46 7.32 -1.12 5.35
C ARG A 46 6.73 -1.59 4.02
N VAL A 47 7.58 -1.91 3.03
CA VAL A 47 7.11 -2.51 1.77
C VAL A 47 6.47 -3.87 2.00
N LEU A 48 7.13 -4.77 2.74
CA LEU A 48 6.56 -6.09 3.10
C LEU A 48 5.24 -5.96 3.85
N GLU A 49 5.18 -5.12 4.88
CA GLU A 49 3.99 -4.92 5.69
C GLU A 49 2.82 -4.34 4.87
N ILE A 50 3.10 -3.49 3.87
CA ILE A 50 2.08 -3.04 2.91
C ILE A 50 1.60 -4.21 2.05
N ARG A 51 2.49 -5.08 1.56
CA ARG A 51 2.11 -6.25 0.75
C ARG A 51 1.27 -7.24 1.54
N ASP A 52 1.65 -7.54 2.77
CA ASP A 52 0.90 -8.44 3.66
C ASP A 52 -0.47 -7.84 4.02
N GLY A 53 -0.52 -6.52 4.24
CA GLY A 53 -1.79 -5.81 4.42
C GLY A 53 -2.68 -5.86 3.18
N MET A 54 -2.12 -5.71 1.97
CA MET A 54 -2.87 -5.87 0.72
C MET A 54 -3.35 -7.30 0.52
N LEU A 55 -2.52 -8.30 0.84
CA LEU A 55 -2.92 -9.70 0.80
C LEU A 55 -4.10 -9.95 1.75
N SER A 56 -4.08 -9.36 2.94
CA SER A 56 -5.19 -9.46 3.90
C SER A 56 -6.50 -8.87 3.38
N LEU A 57 -6.46 -7.87 2.49
CA LEU A 57 -7.67 -7.31 1.86
C LEU A 57 -8.31 -8.24 0.83
N THR A 58 -7.61 -9.26 0.33
CA THR A 58 -8.19 -10.17 -0.67
C THR A 58 -9.30 -11.06 -0.09
N SER A 59 -9.36 -11.22 1.24
CA SER A 59 -10.52 -11.85 1.90
C SER A 59 -11.78 -10.99 1.83
N VAL A 60 -11.64 -9.68 1.60
CA VAL A 60 -12.73 -8.71 1.57
C VAL A 60 -13.26 -8.52 0.15
N ALA A 61 -12.36 -8.30 -0.81
CA ALA A 61 -12.70 -8.07 -2.20
C ALA A 61 -11.57 -8.56 -3.13
N PRO A 62 -11.90 -9.09 -4.32
CA PRO A 62 -10.89 -9.52 -5.27
C PRO A 62 -10.01 -8.34 -5.68
N PRO A 63 -8.68 -8.52 -5.75
CA PRO A 63 -7.78 -7.46 -6.20
C PRO A 63 -7.99 -7.18 -7.70
N PRO A 64 -7.66 -5.96 -8.17
CA PRO A 64 -7.68 -5.66 -9.59
C PRO A 64 -6.60 -6.48 -10.32
N THR A 65 -6.86 -6.82 -11.58
CA THR A 65 -5.89 -7.52 -12.44
C THR A 65 -4.79 -6.59 -12.99
N SER A 66 -5.04 -5.29 -12.96
CA SER A 66 -4.15 -4.24 -13.43
C SER A 66 -3.13 -3.83 -12.35
N GLU A 67 -1.90 -3.55 -12.76
CA GLU A 67 -0.87 -2.92 -11.91
C GLU A 67 -1.03 -1.39 -11.83
N ASN A 68 -2.09 -0.81 -12.38
CA ASN A 68 -2.32 0.63 -12.35
C ASN A 68 -2.42 1.13 -10.89
N PRO A 69 -1.55 2.05 -10.44
CA PRO A 69 -1.54 2.48 -9.04
C PRO A 69 -2.85 3.14 -8.57
N GLY A 70 -3.60 3.77 -9.47
CA GLY A 70 -4.89 4.39 -9.17
C GLY A 70 -5.98 3.36 -8.91
N GLU A 71 -6.04 2.30 -9.72
CA GLU A 71 -6.99 1.20 -9.53
C GLU A 71 -6.70 0.43 -8.24
N VAL A 72 -5.43 0.14 -7.97
CA VAL A 72 -5.01 -0.49 -6.72
C VAL A 72 -5.35 0.39 -5.51
N ALA A 73 -5.11 1.69 -5.59
CA ALA A 73 -5.46 2.62 -4.51
C ALA A 73 -6.98 2.69 -4.27
N ALA A 74 -7.79 2.64 -5.33
CA ALA A 74 -9.25 2.60 -5.21
C ALA A 74 -9.71 1.30 -4.54
N TRP A 75 -9.18 0.15 -4.97
CA TRP A 75 -9.45 -1.15 -4.36
C TRP A 75 -9.04 -1.20 -2.88
N VAL A 76 -7.85 -0.71 -2.52
CA VAL A 76 -7.42 -0.64 -1.12
C VAL A 76 -8.39 0.20 -0.29
N THR A 77 -8.83 1.34 -0.84
CA THR A 77 -9.76 2.24 -0.14
C THR A 77 -11.11 1.58 0.12
N SER A 78 -11.74 1.03 -0.92
CA SER A 78 -13.05 0.38 -0.78
C SER A 78 -12.97 -0.87 0.09
N SER A 79 -11.90 -1.66 -0.03
CA SER A 79 -11.70 -2.87 0.76
C SER A 79 -11.47 -2.55 2.24
N LEU A 80 -10.70 -1.52 2.57
CA LEU A 80 -10.54 -1.08 3.97
C LEU A 80 -11.87 -0.61 4.58
N GLU A 81 -12.75 -0.03 3.78
CA GLU A 81 -14.08 0.39 4.23
C GLU A 81 -15.01 -0.79 4.46
N ALA A 82 -15.10 -1.68 3.49
CA ALA A 82 -15.82 -2.95 3.63
C ALA A 82 -15.34 -3.73 4.86
N ALA A 83 -14.02 -3.81 5.07
CA ALA A 83 -13.42 -4.47 6.22
C ALA A 83 -13.77 -3.79 7.55
N ARG A 84 -13.93 -2.46 7.58
CA ARG A 84 -14.40 -1.73 8.78
C ARG A 84 -15.87 -2.00 9.08
N SER A 85 -16.67 -2.28 8.04
CA SER A 85 -18.07 -2.70 8.17
C SER A 85 -18.25 -4.19 8.49
N GLY A 86 -17.16 -4.92 8.77
CA GLY A 86 -17.19 -6.33 9.19
C GLY A 86 -17.12 -7.36 8.05
N GLN A 87 -16.87 -6.94 6.80
CA GLN A 87 -16.64 -7.88 5.71
C GLN A 87 -15.23 -8.50 5.75
N GLY A 88 -15.06 -9.65 5.09
CA GLY A 88 -13.76 -10.31 4.91
C GLY A 88 -13.26 -11.14 6.09
N THR A 89 -14.12 -11.96 6.67
CA THR A 89 -13.78 -12.90 7.75
C THR A 89 -13.16 -14.22 7.27
N GLY A 90 -13.08 -14.41 5.94
CA GLY A 90 -12.47 -15.58 5.32
C GLY A 90 -10.94 -15.50 5.27
N PRO A 91 -10.26 -16.60 4.90
CA PRO A 91 -8.83 -16.58 4.67
C PRO A 91 -8.47 -15.67 3.50
N ALA A 92 -7.34 -14.96 3.62
CA ALA A 92 -6.73 -14.27 2.50
C ALA A 92 -6.27 -15.28 1.44
N PHE A 93 -6.54 -15.00 0.16
CA PHE A 93 -6.11 -15.85 -0.95
C PHE A 93 -5.87 -15.04 -2.23
N GLY A 94 -5.10 -15.61 -3.17
CA GLY A 94 -4.90 -15.03 -4.50
C GLY A 94 -3.59 -14.27 -4.66
N ILE A 95 -3.49 -13.55 -5.78
CA ILE A 95 -2.31 -12.78 -6.19
C ILE A 95 -2.65 -11.30 -6.10
N ILE A 96 -1.82 -10.53 -5.41
CA ILE A 96 -1.95 -9.08 -5.33
C ILE A 96 -1.15 -8.40 -6.46
N PRO A 97 -1.66 -7.30 -7.03
CA PRO A 97 -1.02 -6.59 -8.15
C PRO A 97 0.30 -5.96 -7.72
N GLY A 98 1.17 -5.69 -8.70
CA GLY A 98 2.42 -4.96 -8.52
C GLY A 98 3.60 -5.67 -9.19
N PRO A 99 4.69 -4.94 -9.45
CA PRO A 99 5.86 -5.49 -10.10
C PRO A 99 6.46 -6.57 -9.20
N ASP A 100 6.61 -7.79 -9.73
CA ASP A 100 7.14 -8.96 -9.03
C ASP A 100 8.15 -8.63 -7.91
N PHE A 101 7.68 -8.74 -6.66
CA PHE A 101 8.41 -8.41 -5.45
C PHE A 101 9.73 -9.18 -5.32
N ALA A 102 9.78 -10.40 -5.86
CA ALA A 102 10.95 -11.27 -5.75
C ALA A 102 12.14 -10.79 -6.60
N GLY A 103 11.90 -9.95 -7.62
CA GLY A 103 12.92 -9.51 -8.56
C GLY A 103 13.61 -8.18 -8.21
N ASP A 104 12.87 -7.21 -7.65
CA ASP A 104 13.39 -5.84 -7.45
C ASP A 104 12.61 -5.01 -6.40
N ILE A 105 13.17 -4.94 -5.19
CA ILE A 105 12.60 -4.15 -4.08
C ILE A 105 12.54 -2.65 -4.36
N GLU A 106 13.43 -2.11 -5.19
CA GLU A 106 13.46 -0.68 -5.53
C GLU A 106 12.33 -0.35 -6.50
N ARG A 107 12.08 -1.23 -7.48
CA ARG A 107 10.93 -1.13 -8.38
C ARG A 107 9.62 -1.24 -7.61
N GLU A 108 9.52 -2.20 -6.67
CA GLU A 108 8.33 -2.31 -5.81
C GLU A 108 8.14 -1.05 -4.95
N THR A 109 9.22 -0.55 -4.34
CA THR A 109 9.16 0.68 -3.54
C THR A 109 8.67 1.86 -4.38
N ALA A 110 9.17 2.01 -5.61
CA ALA A 110 8.76 3.07 -6.51
C ALA A 110 7.28 2.96 -6.91
N TRP A 111 6.80 1.74 -7.17
CA TRP A 111 5.40 1.47 -7.49
C TRP A 111 4.47 1.74 -6.30
N LEU A 112 4.79 1.23 -5.10
CA LEU A 112 4.01 1.48 -3.90
C LEU A 112 3.96 2.95 -3.50
N ARG A 113 4.98 3.75 -3.83
CA ARG A 113 4.93 5.22 -3.67
C ARG A 113 3.86 5.85 -4.55
N GLN A 114 3.66 5.35 -5.77
CA GLN A 114 2.60 5.80 -6.66
C GLN A 114 1.22 5.39 -6.13
N VAL A 115 1.09 4.16 -5.61
CA VAL A 115 -0.15 3.68 -4.97
C VAL A 115 -0.48 4.54 -3.74
N ALA A 116 0.50 4.80 -2.87
CA ALA A 116 0.32 5.63 -1.68
C ALA A 116 -0.03 7.09 -2.02
N ALA A 117 0.52 7.63 -3.12
CA ALA A 117 0.14 8.94 -3.62
C ALA A 117 -1.32 8.96 -4.11
N ALA A 118 -1.73 7.97 -4.91
CA ALA A 118 -3.09 7.84 -5.40
C ALA A 118 -4.10 7.62 -4.24
N TYR A 119 -3.75 6.80 -3.26
CA TYR A 119 -4.55 6.54 -2.05
C TYR A 119 -4.91 7.82 -1.30
N LYS A 120 -3.93 8.72 -1.09
CA LYS A 120 -4.18 10.03 -0.49
C LYS A 120 -5.17 10.87 -1.29
N LEU A 121 -5.08 10.82 -2.63
CA LEU A 121 -5.97 11.60 -3.51
C LEU A 121 -7.40 11.06 -3.46
N VAL A 122 -7.59 9.75 -3.44
CA VAL A 122 -8.92 9.13 -3.28
C VAL A 122 -9.55 9.54 -1.95
N GLY A 123 -8.78 9.47 -0.85
CA GLY A 123 -9.25 9.91 0.47
C GLY A 123 -9.65 11.38 0.50
N ARG A 124 -8.85 12.27 -0.11
CA ARG A 124 -9.14 13.71 -0.19
C ARG A 124 -10.41 14.02 -1.01
N LYS A 125 -10.61 13.34 -2.15
CA LYS A 125 -11.81 13.56 -2.99
C LYS A 125 -13.10 13.25 -2.22
N ARG A 126 -13.07 12.27 -1.32
CA ARG A 126 -14.21 11.88 -0.48
C ARG A 126 -14.50 12.86 0.65
N THR A 127 -13.47 13.48 1.24
CA THR A 127 -13.66 14.49 2.29
C THR A 127 -14.18 15.82 1.74
N VAL A 128 -14.05 16.07 0.43
CA VAL A 128 -14.44 17.33 -0.21
C VAL A 128 -15.85 17.28 -0.81
N THR A 129 -16.50 16.11 -0.88
CA THR A 129 -17.90 16.04 -1.32
C THR A 129 -18.79 16.76 -0.29
N PRO A 130 -19.38 17.92 -0.61
CA PRO A 130 -20.31 18.59 0.29
C PRO A 130 -21.62 17.82 0.29
N VAL A 131 -22.22 17.64 1.46
CA VAL A 131 -23.63 17.26 1.57
C VAL A 131 -24.44 18.40 0.94
N ALA A 132 -25.12 18.10 -0.16
CA ALA A 132 -26.17 18.94 -0.73
C ALA A 132 -27.53 18.47 -0.20
#